data_AF-A0A9E0Y5Z0-F1
#
_entry.id   AF-A0A9E0Y5Z0-F1
#
_cell.length_a   1.000
_cell.length_b   1.000
_cell.length_c   1.000
_cell.angle_alpha   90.00
_cell.angle_beta   90.00
_cell.angle_gamma   90.00
#
_symmetry.space_group_name_H-M   'P 1'
#
loop_
_entity.id
_entity.type
_entity.pdbx_description
1 polymer ?
#
loop_
_entity_poly.entity_id
_entity_poly.type
_entity_poly.pdbx_seq_one_letter_code
_entity_poly.pdbx_strand_id
1 'polypeptide(L)'
;MRNFKKQNLNLVRQSERFYQDSYSTDDESFNSLINYTNLHYPRMLIEDIHLSIMPYRIAKNNLSVSISPHNKDVENLIGNAVGKRDYGRNLYDSVAEFIRKCATEIMIHGKAVYEISYLYNSENKPEEFILFKVFPISIIEENGKLIQKLPAKVATEKDLNGNTIALSPENFVWFNLPDYMKESYLPMMDSLSRLSTETSMPDFAFGSITSKAPKVPFNVEKFTHNKTMAVVQACKKIGWRGRNILAPKFTTEYYDLHLFFLFEFFKAELRNSILVSLNEAIARAGSKLGFEAVITIKGIPTLSDIEDSNKMLAEGNCEFLELINPYL
;
A
#
# COMPACT_ATOMS: atom_id res chain seq x y z
N MET A 1 14.31 -25.52 -16.82
CA MET A 1 13.99 -24.55 -17.90
C MET A 1 12.76 -25.04 -18.65
N ARG A 2 11.57 -24.50 -18.37
CA ARG A 2 10.41 -24.70 -19.25
C ARG A 2 10.45 -23.59 -20.30
N ASN A 3 10.64 -23.97 -21.56
CA ASN A 3 10.42 -23.11 -22.71
C ASN A 3 8.95 -22.68 -22.73
N PHE A 4 8.63 -21.51 -22.18
CA PHE A 4 7.46 -20.79 -22.62
C PHE A 4 7.73 -20.41 -24.08
N LYS A 5 7.18 -21.19 -25.02
CA LYS A 5 6.96 -20.65 -26.37
C LYS A 5 6.25 -19.32 -26.14
N LYS A 6 6.90 -18.20 -26.49
CA LYS A 6 6.23 -16.91 -26.58
C LYS A 6 5.12 -17.08 -27.63
N GLN A 7 3.94 -17.51 -27.19
CA GLN A 7 2.73 -17.32 -27.97
C GLN A 7 2.62 -15.81 -28.14
N ASN A 8 2.37 -15.38 -29.38
CA ASN A 8 2.10 -13.98 -29.70
C ASN A 8 0.74 -13.64 -29.12
N LEU A 9 0.69 -13.38 -27.82
CA LEU A 9 -0.51 -12.94 -27.15
C LEU A 9 -0.69 -11.43 -27.35
N ASN A 10 -1.89 -11.03 -27.72
CA ASN A 10 -2.25 -9.62 -27.85
C ASN A 10 -2.85 -9.10 -26.55
N LEU A 11 -2.23 -8.08 -25.96
CA LEU A 11 -2.74 -7.42 -24.76
C LEU A 11 -3.85 -6.44 -25.12
N VAL A 12 -5.05 -6.66 -24.58
CA VAL A 12 -6.18 -5.73 -24.69
C VAL A 12 -6.33 -4.98 -23.38
N ARG A 13 -6.15 -3.65 -23.44
CA ARG A 13 -6.23 -2.71 -22.32
C ARG A 13 -6.99 -1.45 -22.74
N GLN A 14 -7.75 -0.86 -21.83
CA GLN A 14 -8.47 0.39 -22.05
C GLN A 14 -7.72 1.61 -21.52
N SER A 15 -7.09 1.52 -20.34
CA SER A 15 -6.39 2.66 -19.76
C SER A 15 -5.09 3.00 -20.52
N GLU A 16 -4.64 4.23 -20.34
CA GLU A 16 -3.30 4.67 -20.75
C GLU A 16 -2.39 4.87 -19.56
N ARG A 17 -1.10 4.56 -19.77
CA ARG A 17 -0.07 4.71 -18.75
C ARG A 17 0.66 6.03 -18.94
N PHE A 18 0.77 6.79 -17.85
CA PHE A 18 1.69 7.91 -17.76
C PHE A 18 2.27 7.99 -16.34
N TYR A 19 3.35 8.74 -16.19
CA TYR A 19 4.04 8.94 -14.91
C TYR A 19 4.02 10.42 -14.56
N GLN A 20 3.62 10.74 -13.33
CA GLN A 20 3.54 12.13 -12.87
C GLN A 20 4.88 12.87 -13.04
N ASP A 21 6.00 12.24 -12.66
CA ASP A 21 7.32 12.87 -12.74
C ASP A 21 7.86 13.06 -14.17
N SER A 22 7.27 12.37 -15.16
CA SER A 22 7.73 12.42 -16.56
C SER A 22 7.07 13.53 -17.37
N TYR A 23 6.05 14.19 -16.81
CA TYR A 23 5.31 15.24 -17.48
C TYR A 23 5.11 16.39 -16.51
N SER A 24 5.67 17.57 -16.81
CA SER A 24 5.17 18.81 -16.20
C SER A 24 3.73 18.95 -16.68
N THR A 25 2.78 18.51 -15.88
CA THR A 25 1.38 18.59 -16.24
C THR A 25 0.97 20.05 -16.07
N ASP A 26 0.58 20.75 -17.12
CA ASP A 26 -0.03 22.09 -17.00
C ASP A 26 -1.40 22.05 -16.27
N ASP A 27 -1.85 20.85 -15.89
CA ASP A 27 -3.10 20.57 -15.22
C ASP A 27 -2.91 20.57 -13.69
N GLU A 28 -3.48 21.58 -13.04
CA GLU A 28 -3.43 21.79 -11.59
C GLU A 28 -3.95 20.58 -10.79
N SER A 29 -4.84 19.77 -11.36
CA SER A 29 -5.38 18.58 -10.68
C SER A 29 -4.31 17.50 -10.45
N PHE A 30 -3.31 17.43 -11.32
CA PHE A 30 -2.17 16.52 -11.18
C PHE A 30 -1.01 17.14 -10.38
N ASN A 31 -0.90 18.47 -10.33
CA ASN A 31 0.16 19.17 -9.59
C ASN A 31 -0.16 19.39 -8.10
N SER A 32 -1.44 19.41 -7.73
CA SER A 32 -1.89 19.69 -6.34
C SER A 32 -1.70 18.52 -5.37
N LEU A 33 -1.24 17.37 -5.86
CA LEU A 33 -1.02 16.18 -5.05
C LEU A 33 0.24 16.30 -4.21
N ILE A 34 0.09 16.20 -2.88
CA ILE A 34 1.21 16.09 -1.98
C ILE A 34 1.98 14.80 -2.31
N ASN A 35 3.24 14.94 -2.71
CA ASN A 35 4.12 13.79 -2.90
C ASN A 35 4.63 13.28 -1.54
N TYR A 36 3.81 12.47 -0.87
CA TYR A 36 4.14 11.87 0.43
C TYR A 36 5.44 11.06 0.41
N THR A 37 5.85 10.50 -0.74
CA THR A 37 7.10 9.73 -0.84
C THR A 37 8.36 10.58 -0.68
N ASN A 38 8.25 11.90 -0.86
CA ASN A 38 9.36 12.85 -0.66
C ASN A 38 9.39 13.45 0.75
N LEU A 39 8.39 13.18 1.59
CA LEU A 39 8.25 13.75 2.93
C LEU A 39 8.70 12.73 3.98
N HIS A 40 9.52 13.17 4.94
CA HIS A 40 10.21 12.29 5.88
C HIS A 40 9.30 11.30 6.61
N TYR A 41 8.29 11.76 7.36
CA TYR A 41 7.43 10.87 8.13
C TYR A 41 6.44 10.07 7.27
N PRO A 42 5.73 10.66 6.29
CA PRO A 42 4.89 9.88 5.40
C PRO A 42 5.68 8.78 4.68
N ARG A 43 6.88 9.08 4.16
CA ARG A 43 7.76 8.09 3.55
C ARG A 43 8.12 6.96 4.51
N MET A 44 8.51 7.28 5.74
CA MET A 44 8.83 6.25 6.74
C MET A 44 7.64 5.35 7.07
N LEU A 45 6.44 5.92 7.22
CA LEU A 45 5.22 5.13 7.45
C LEU A 45 4.93 4.20 6.26
N ILE A 46 5.02 4.73 5.03
CA ILE A 46 4.81 3.96 3.79
C ILE A 46 5.81 2.80 3.70
N GLU A 47 7.09 3.07 3.98
CA GLU A 47 8.15 2.05 4.01
C GLU A 47 7.88 0.98 5.08
N ASP A 48 7.48 1.38 6.29
CA ASP A 48 7.20 0.45 7.38
C ASP A 48 6.01 -0.46 7.05
N ILE A 49 4.96 0.08 6.44
CA ILE A 49 3.83 -0.71 5.93
C ILE A 49 4.29 -1.67 4.83
N HIS A 50 5.07 -1.18 3.84
CA HIS A 50 5.60 -2.01 2.78
C HIS A 50 6.39 -3.22 3.33
N LEU A 51 7.26 -2.97 4.31
CA LEU A 51 8.15 -3.99 4.86
C LEU A 51 7.43 -4.99 5.78
N SER A 52 6.34 -4.58 6.44
CA SER A 52 5.75 -5.35 7.54
C SER A 52 4.32 -5.86 7.31
N ILE A 53 3.63 -5.45 6.23
CA ILE A 53 2.27 -5.96 5.92
C ILE A 53 2.28 -7.45 5.52
N MET A 54 3.36 -7.90 4.88
CA MET A 54 3.60 -9.28 4.49
C MET A 54 5.06 -9.66 4.82
N PRO A 55 5.32 -10.68 5.64
CA PRO A 55 6.69 -11.11 5.97
C PRO A 55 7.46 -11.52 4.72
N TYR A 56 8.78 -11.35 4.69
CA TYR A 56 9.62 -11.97 3.65
C TYR A 56 9.87 -13.44 3.98
N ARG A 57 9.97 -14.34 2.98
CA ARG A 57 10.07 -15.81 3.21
C ARG A 57 11.15 -16.24 4.18
N ILE A 58 12.26 -15.52 4.23
CA ILE A 58 13.39 -15.82 5.11
C ILE A 58 12.99 -15.76 6.59
N ALA A 59 11.89 -15.06 6.92
CA ALA A 59 11.48 -14.80 8.30
C ALA A 59 10.60 -15.89 8.94
N LYS A 60 9.80 -16.68 8.20
CA LYS A 60 8.82 -17.62 8.81
C LYS A 60 8.63 -18.94 8.03
N ASN A 61 8.79 -20.07 8.72
CA ASN A 61 8.70 -21.43 8.15
C ASN A 61 7.29 -21.92 7.82
N ASN A 62 6.22 -21.26 8.33
CA ASN A 62 4.83 -21.72 8.18
C ASN A 62 3.97 -20.81 7.27
N LEU A 63 4.60 -19.87 6.58
CA LEU A 63 3.91 -18.88 5.77
C LEU A 63 3.53 -19.47 4.40
N SER A 64 2.24 -19.48 4.07
CA SER A 64 1.76 -20.05 2.81
C SER A 64 0.64 -19.23 2.18
N VAL A 65 0.63 -19.18 0.86
CA VAL A 65 -0.48 -18.69 0.04
C VAL A 65 -0.92 -19.84 -0.85
N SER A 66 -2.22 -20.10 -0.86
CA SER A 66 -2.84 -21.17 -1.64
C SER A 66 -4.13 -20.68 -2.29
N ILE A 67 -4.60 -21.42 -3.30
CA ILE A 67 -5.94 -21.21 -3.88
C ILE A 67 -6.87 -22.37 -3.53
N SER A 68 -8.17 -22.08 -3.45
CA SER A 68 -9.25 -23.05 -3.34
C SER A 68 -10.29 -22.81 -4.43
N PRO A 69 -10.68 -23.82 -5.22
CA PRO A 69 -10.11 -25.16 -5.28
C PRO A 69 -8.64 -25.17 -5.76
N HIS A 70 -7.87 -26.19 -5.37
CA HIS A 70 -6.48 -26.30 -5.81
C HIS A 70 -6.40 -26.66 -7.30
N ASN A 71 -5.72 -25.82 -8.07
CA ASN A 71 -5.41 -26.08 -9.48
C ASN A 71 -4.09 -25.41 -9.85
N LYS A 72 -3.10 -26.20 -10.31
CA LYS A 72 -1.75 -25.66 -10.55
C LYS A 72 -1.69 -24.68 -11.71
N ASP A 73 -2.52 -24.85 -12.74
CA ASP A 73 -2.55 -23.96 -13.90
C ASP A 73 -3.19 -22.62 -13.53
N VAL A 74 -4.27 -22.65 -12.75
CA VAL A 74 -4.91 -21.44 -12.20
C VAL A 74 -3.97 -20.73 -11.23
N GLU A 75 -3.22 -21.47 -10.40
CA GLU A 75 -2.20 -20.90 -9.51
C GLU A 75 -1.13 -20.14 -10.31
N ASN A 76 -0.62 -20.72 -11.40
CA ASN A 76 0.37 -20.08 -12.27
C ASN A 76 -0.23 -18.86 -12.97
N LEU A 77 -1.46 -18.97 -13.45
CA LEU A 77 -2.20 -17.88 -14.10
C LEU A 77 -2.35 -16.67 -13.16
N ILE A 78 -2.82 -16.89 -11.93
CA ILE A 78 -2.95 -15.85 -10.90
C ILE A 78 -1.57 -15.29 -10.52
N GLY A 79 -0.58 -16.17 -10.30
CA GLY A 79 0.78 -15.79 -9.95
C GLY A 79 1.42 -14.88 -11.00
N ASN A 80 1.14 -15.12 -12.29
CA ASN A 80 1.58 -14.29 -13.41
C ASN A 80 0.80 -12.98 -13.51
N ALA A 81 -0.50 -12.98 -13.18
CA ALA A 81 -1.35 -11.81 -13.27
C ALA A 81 -1.00 -10.72 -12.25
N VAL A 82 -0.59 -11.12 -11.04
CA VAL A 82 -0.27 -10.20 -9.92
C VAL A 82 1.25 -9.98 -9.75
N GLY A 83 2.07 -10.88 -10.28
CA GLY A 83 3.53 -10.82 -10.23
C GLY A 83 4.16 -10.11 -11.44
N LYS A 84 5.46 -9.80 -11.35
CA LYS A 84 6.25 -9.44 -12.54
C LYS A 84 6.63 -10.72 -13.27
N ARG A 85 6.43 -10.77 -14.59
CA ARG A 85 6.73 -11.92 -15.48
C ARG A 85 8.21 -12.34 -15.52
N ASP A 86 9.12 -11.55 -14.94
CA ASP A 86 10.56 -11.65 -15.22
C ASP A 86 11.33 -12.60 -14.29
N TYR A 87 10.71 -13.13 -13.23
CA TYR A 87 11.38 -14.07 -12.32
C TYR A 87 10.41 -15.18 -11.91
N GLY A 88 10.88 -16.44 -11.91
CA GLY A 88 10.14 -17.65 -11.52
C GLY A 88 9.69 -17.66 -10.06
N ARG A 89 8.80 -16.73 -9.71
CA ARG A 89 8.17 -16.56 -8.42
C ARG A 89 6.97 -17.49 -8.34
N ASN A 90 6.84 -18.19 -7.22
CA ASN A 90 5.65 -18.97 -6.90
C ASN A 90 4.50 -18.03 -6.50
N LEU A 91 3.29 -18.57 -6.34
CA LEU A 91 2.09 -17.80 -5.98
C LEU A 91 2.31 -16.93 -4.75
N TYR A 92 2.94 -17.46 -3.71
CA TYR A 92 3.20 -16.71 -2.49
C TYR A 92 4.02 -15.45 -2.77
N ASP A 93 5.13 -15.56 -3.52
CA ASP A 93 6.03 -14.43 -3.77
C ASP A 93 5.33 -13.35 -4.61
N SER A 94 4.50 -13.77 -5.57
CA SER A 94 3.69 -12.87 -6.39
C SER A 94 2.62 -12.15 -5.57
N VAL A 95 1.84 -12.88 -4.76
CA VAL A 95 0.76 -12.30 -3.94
C VAL A 95 1.31 -11.41 -2.83
N ALA A 96 2.36 -11.85 -2.13
CA ALA A 96 2.98 -11.04 -1.09
C ALA A 96 3.53 -9.73 -1.65
N GLU A 97 4.22 -9.77 -2.79
CA GLU A 97 4.73 -8.58 -3.47
C GLU A 97 3.60 -7.66 -3.95
N PHE A 98 2.52 -8.24 -4.51
CA PHE A 98 1.34 -7.49 -4.90
C PHE A 98 0.73 -6.76 -3.71
N ILE A 99 0.52 -7.44 -2.59
CA ILE A 99 -0.04 -6.82 -1.36
C ILE A 99 0.86 -5.69 -0.88
N ARG A 100 2.18 -5.87 -0.82
CA ARG A 100 3.11 -4.80 -0.40
C ARG A 100 3.01 -3.57 -1.31
N LYS A 101 3.01 -3.77 -2.62
CA LYS A 101 2.87 -2.68 -3.60
C LYS A 101 1.51 -2.02 -3.50
N CYS A 102 0.44 -2.79 -3.46
CA CYS A 102 -0.92 -2.28 -3.36
C CYS A 102 -1.10 -1.46 -2.07
N ALA A 103 -0.61 -1.95 -0.93
CA ALA A 103 -0.58 -1.19 0.32
C ALA A 103 0.23 0.11 0.21
N THR A 104 1.39 0.06 -0.45
CA THR A 104 2.20 1.27 -0.73
C THR A 104 1.39 2.30 -1.50
N GLU A 105 0.70 1.89 -2.57
CA GLU A 105 -0.15 2.78 -3.37
C GLU A 105 -1.32 3.36 -2.59
N ILE A 106 -1.99 2.53 -1.77
CA ILE A 106 -3.05 2.97 -0.87
C ILE A 106 -2.51 4.02 0.11
N MET A 107 -1.32 3.82 0.66
CA MET A 107 -0.69 4.77 1.60
C MET A 107 -0.13 6.03 0.94
N ILE A 108 -0.01 6.08 -0.39
CA ILE A 108 0.35 7.29 -1.12
C ILE A 108 -0.92 8.05 -1.52
N HIS A 109 -1.93 7.36 -2.06
CA HIS A 109 -3.06 8.01 -2.73
C HIS A 109 -4.39 7.86 -1.97
N GLY A 110 -4.41 7.18 -0.83
CA GLY A 110 -5.63 6.79 -0.11
C GLY A 110 -6.40 5.61 -0.74
N LYS A 111 -6.00 5.20 -1.95
CA LYS A 111 -6.58 4.10 -2.73
C LYS A 111 -5.58 3.60 -3.77
N ALA A 112 -5.79 2.38 -4.26
CA ALA A 112 -5.11 1.87 -5.45
C ALA A 112 -6.12 1.36 -6.47
N VAL A 113 -5.73 1.47 -7.74
CA VAL A 113 -6.61 1.30 -8.89
C VAL A 113 -5.90 0.39 -9.89
N TYR A 114 -6.54 -0.74 -10.21
CA TYR A 114 -6.00 -1.69 -11.18
C TYR A 114 -7.05 -2.01 -12.25
N GLU A 115 -6.58 -2.15 -13.49
CA GLU A 115 -7.34 -2.69 -14.60
C GLU A 115 -7.06 -4.20 -14.76
N ILE A 116 -8.10 -5.00 -14.91
CA ILE A 116 -8.04 -6.39 -15.36
C ILE A 116 -7.91 -6.38 -16.88
N SER A 117 -6.67 -6.47 -17.36
CA SER A 117 -6.37 -6.55 -18.79
C SER A 117 -6.22 -8.00 -19.22
N TYR A 118 -6.65 -8.33 -20.43
CA TYR A 118 -6.65 -9.70 -20.94
C TYR A 118 -5.67 -9.87 -22.09
N LEU A 119 -5.08 -11.04 -22.17
CA LEU A 119 -4.21 -11.45 -23.26
C LEU A 119 -4.91 -12.50 -24.11
N TYR A 120 -5.03 -12.20 -25.40
CA TYR A 120 -5.74 -13.00 -26.36
C TYR A 120 -4.78 -13.74 -27.28
N ASN A 121 -5.09 -14.99 -27.60
CA ASN A 121 -4.35 -15.76 -28.59
C ASN A 121 -4.73 -15.36 -30.02
N SER A 122 -4.12 -16.02 -31.01
CA SER A 122 -4.41 -15.79 -32.43
C SER A 122 -5.84 -16.12 -32.86
N GLU A 123 -6.58 -16.90 -32.06
CA GLU A 123 -8.00 -17.22 -32.28
C GLU A 123 -8.94 -16.23 -31.56
N ASN A 124 -8.41 -15.13 -31.00
CA ASN A 124 -9.16 -14.14 -30.23
C ASN A 124 -9.87 -14.75 -28.99
N LYS A 125 -9.29 -15.78 -28.39
CA LYS A 125 -9.72 -16.32 -27.09
C LYS A 125 -8.82 -15.76 -25.97
N PRO A 126 -9.39 -15.32 -24.84
CA PRO A 126 -8.58 -14.87 -23.72
C PRO A 126 -7.89 -16.08 -23.07
N GLU A 127 -6.58 -16.01 -22.90
CA GLU A 127 -5.77 -17.08 -22.29
C GLU A 127 -5.13 -16.64 -20.97
N GLU A 128 -4.76 -15.37 -20.85
CA GLU A 128 -4.19 -14.82 -19.62
C GLU A 128 -4.87 -13.51 -19.21
N PHE A 129 -4.67 -13.11 -17.96
CA PHE A 129 -5.01 -11.78 -17.47
C PHE A 129 -3.84 -11.18 -16.68
N ILE A 130 -3.84 -9.86 -16.55
CA ILE A 130 -2.88 -9.10 -15.75
C ILE A 130 -3.65 -8.03 -14.98
N LEU A 131 -3.27 -7.80 -13.73
CA LEU A 131 -3.69 -6.60 -13.00
C LEU A 131 -2.73 -5.45 -13.33
N PHE A 132 -3.16 -4.56 -14.22
CA PHE A 132 -2.38 -3.41 -14.63
C PHE A 132 -2.65 -2.23 -13.69
N LYS A 133 -1.61 -1.74 -13.01
CA LYS A 133 -1.73 -0.57 -12.14
C LYS A 133 -2.09 0.66 -12.99
N VAL A 134 -3.11 1.39 -12.57
CA VAL A 134 -3.55 2.65 -13.16
C VAL A 134 -3.41 3.76 -12.13
N PHE A 135 -3.08 4.98 -12.58
CA PHE A 135 -2.86 6.09 -11.66
C PHE A 135 -4.19 6.50 -11.01
N PRO A 136 -4.37 6.37 -9.68
CA PRO A 136 -5.70 6.45 -9.07
C PRO A 136 -6.42 7.78 -9.23
N ILE A 137 -5.67 8.88 -9.32
CA ILE A 137 -6.23 10.23 -9.49
C ILE A 137 -6.67 10.50 -10.93
N SER A 138 -6.08 9.79 -11.91
CA SER A 138 -6.53 9.91 -13.30
C SER A 138 -7.91 9.29 -13.53
N ILE A 139 -8.41 8.48 -12.59
CA ILE A 139 -9.65 7.74 -12.76
C ILE A 139 -10.77 8.40 -11.99
N ILE A 140 -11.84 8.71 -12.71
CA ILE A 140 -12.97 9.49 -12.22
C ILE A 140 -14.26 8.77 -12.56
N GLU A 141 -15.17 8.75 -11.61
CA GLU A 141 -16.54 8.29 -11.78
C GLU A 141 -17.45 9.51 -11.85
N GLU A 142 -18.04 9.76 -13.02
CA GLU A 142 -18.93 10.89 -13.28
C GLU A 142 -20.19 10.38 -13.99
N ASN A 143 -21.38 10.67 -13.45
CA ASN A 143 -22.68 10.26 -14.02
C ASN A 143 -22.79 8.76 -14.32
N GLY A 144 -22.28 7.90 -13.43
CA GLY A 144 -22.28 6.44 -13.59
C GLY A 144 -21.36 5.93 -14.71
N LYS A 145 -20.50 6.79 -15.27
CA LYS A 145 -19.47 6.42 -16.24
C LYS A 145 -18.11 6.48 -15.57
N LEU A 146 -17.28 5.49 -15.88
CA LEU A 146 -15.89 5.50 -15.50
C LEU A 146 -15.06 6.11 -16.63
N ILE A 147 -14.25 7.12 -16.32
CA ILE A 147 -13.36 7.77 -17.29
C ILE A 147 -11.94 7.87 -16.74
N GLN A 148 -10.97 7.88 -17.64
CA GLN A 148 -9.60 8.28 -17.34
C GLN A 148 -9.33 9.67 -17.90
N LYS A 149 -8.92 10.63 -17.07
CA LYS A 149 -8.37 11.92 -17.50
C LYS A 149 -6.87 11.76 -17.75
N LEU A 150 -6.40 12.25 -18.89
CA LEU A 150 -5.00 12.23 -19.30
C LEU A 150 -4.42 13.65 -19.28
N PRO A 151 -3.12 13.81 -19.00
CA PRO A 151 -2.43 15.05 -19.30
C PRO A 151 -2.55 15.38 -20.79
N ALA A 152 -2.74 16.66 -21.13
CA ALA A 152 -2.90 17.11 -22.52
C ALA A 152 -1.78 16.61 -23.43
N LYS A 153 -0.53 16.62 -22.95
CA LYS A 153 0.63 16.11 -23.70
C LYS A 153 0.50 14.62 -24.04
N VAL A 154 0.03 13.80 -23.10
CA VAL A 154 -0.19 12.36 -23.34
C VAL A 154 -1.32 12.14 -24.35
N ALA A 155 -2.40 12.92 -24.26
CA ALA A 155 -3.51 12.84 -25.19
C ALA A 155 -3.10 13.20 -26.63
N THR A 156 -2.30 14.26 -26.80
CA THR A 156 -1.75 14.66 -28.11
C THR A 156 -0.77 13.63 -28.68
N GLU A 157 0.14 13.09 -27.86
CA GLU A 157 1.07 12.02 -28.28
C GLU A 157 0.35 10.75 -28.74
N LYS A 158 -0.88 10.54 -28.26
CA LYS A 158 -1.73 9.39 -28.57
C LYS A 158 -2.79 9.67 -29.63
N ASP A 159 -2.78 10.86 -30.22
CA ASP A 159 -3.75 11.29 -31.25
C ASP A 159 -5.21 11.09 -30.80
N LEU A 160 -5.50 11.39 -29.53
CA LEU A 160 -6.83 11.24 -28.95
C LEU A 160 -7.67 12.49 -29.17
N ASN A 161 -8.95 12.28 -29.50
CA ASN A 161 -9.95 13.34 -29.56
C ASN A 161 -10.37 13.77 -28.14
N GLY A 162 -9.50 14.57 -27.51
CA GLY A 162 -9.67 15.07 -26.14
C GLY A 162 -8.78 14.34 -25.13
N ASN A 163 -8.85 14.79 -23.88
CA ASN A 163 -8.00 14.31 -22.79
C ASN A 163 -8.69 13.26 -21.91
N THR A 164 -9.72 12.58 -22.41
CA THR A 164 -10.47 11.58 -21.65
C THR A 164 -10.63 10.27 -22.42
N ILE A 165 -10.58 9.16 -21.71
CA ILE A 165 -10.86 7.82 -22.22
C ILE A 165 -12.03 7.24 -21.43
N ALA A 166 -13.06 6.75 -22.12
CA ALA A 166 -14.14 6.02 -21.49
C ALA A 166 -13.68 4.61 -21.09
N LEU A 167 -13.99 4.21 -19.87
CA LEU A 167 -13.57 2.94 -19.28
C LEU A 167 -14.78 2.07 -18.96
N SER A 168 -14.60 0.76 -19.09
CA SER A 168 -15.56 -0.25 -18.66
C SER A 168 -15.40 -0.54 -17.16
N PRO A 169 -16.35 -0.16 -16.28
CA PRO A 169 -16.21 -0.35 -14.84
C PRO A 169 -15.92 -1.80 -14.42
N GLU A 170 -16.44 -2.78 -15.16
CA GLU A 170 -16.25 -4.21 -14.92
C GLU A 170 -14.78 -4.64 -14.97
N ASN A 171 -13.95 -3.93 -15.74
CA ASN A 171 -12.53 -4.20 -15.88
C ASN A 171 -11.68 -3.51 -14.80
N PHE A 172 -12.25 -2.75 -13.88
CA PHE A 172 -11.48 -1.98 -12.90
C PHE A 172 -11.80 -2.41 -11.47
N VAL A 173 -10.77 -2.48 -10.62
CA VAL A 173 -10.89 -2.94 -9.23
C VAL A 173 -10.19 -1.97 -8.29
N TRP A 174 -10.96 -1.44 -7.33
CA TRP A 174 -10.50 -0.52 -6.30
C TRP A 174 -10.05 -1.26 -5.06
N PHE A 175 -8.87 -0.86 -4.59
CA PHE A 175 -8.30 -1.29 -3.33
C PHE A 175 -8.30 -0.08 -2.42
N ASN A 176 -9.09 -0.14 -1.36
CA ASN A 176 -9.34 0.99 -0.47
C ASN A 176 -8.71 0.75 0.90
N LEU A 177 -8.48 1.84 1.62
CA LEU A 177 -8.22 1.80 3.05
C LEU A 177 -9.35 1.04 3.79
N PRO A 178 -9.05 0.41 4.93
CA PRO A 178 -10.07 -0.09 5.85
C PRO A 178 -11.09 1.00 6.19
N ASP A 179 -12.36 0.61 6.37
CA ASP A 179 -13.47 1.55 6.51
C ASP A 179 -13.26 2.54 7.65
N TYR A 180 -12.73 2.08 8.79
CA TYR A 180 -12.48 2.91 9.97
C TYR A 180 -11.40 4.00 9.74
N MET A 181 -10.60 3.87 8.67
CA MET A 181 -9.54 4.81 8.32
C MET A 181 -9.93 5.85 7.27
N LYS A 182 -11.03 5.66 6.53
CA LYS A 182 -11.42 6.54 5.42
C LYS A 182 -11.44 8.03 5.80
N GLU A 183 -12.06 8.34 6.94
CA GLU A 183 -12.20 9.73 7.43
C GLU A 183 -10.95 10.28 8.13
N SER A 184 -10.00 9.41 8.51
CA SER A 184 -8.85 9.80 9.35
C SER A 184 -7.51 9.75 8.65
N TYR A 185 -7.46 9.11 7.48
CA TYR A 185 -6.24 8.97 6.71
C TYR A 185 -5.70 10.33 6.24
N LEU A 186 -6.50 11.16 5.58
CA LEU A 186 -6.03 12.46 5.09
C LEU A 186 -5.57 13.37 6.23
N PRO A 187 -6.31 13.54 7.34
CA PRO A 187 -5.82 14.29 8.50
C PRO A 187 -4.51 13.75 9.09
N MET A 188 -4.35 12.42 9.16
CA MET A 188 -3.11 11.79 9.63
C MET A 188 -1.94 12.12 8.69
N MET A 189 -2.11 11.92 7.39
CA MET A 189 -1.06 12.14 6.40
C MET A 189 -0.69 13.62 6.26
N ASP A 190 -1.66 14.54 6.35
CA ASP A 190 -1.40 15.99 6.40
C ASP A 190 -0.61 16.37 7.65
N SER A 191 -0.96 15.81 8.81
CA SER A 191 -0.22 16.01 10.06
C SER A 191 1.23 15.54 9.93
N LEU A 192 1.46 14.34 9.39
CA LEU A 192 2.81 13.82 9.15
C LEU A 192 3.59 14.65 8.12
N SER A 193 2.91 15.14 7.07
CA SER A 193 3.48 16.04 6.07
C SER A 193 3.99 17.33 6.71
N ARG A 194 3.15 17.99 7.52
CA ARG A 194 3.54 19.20 8.26
C ARG A 194 4.68 18.95 9.24
N LEU A 195 4.70 17.82 9.92
CA LEU A 195 5.80 17.47 10.83
C LEU A 195 7.11 17.16 10.09
N SER A 196 7.05 16.91 8.77
CA SER A 196 8.22 16.62 7.94
C SER A 196 8.95 17.87 7.43
N THR A 197 8.37 19.06 7.54
CA THR A 197 8.99 20.30 7.04
C THR A 197 10.28 20.66 7.79
N GLU A 198 10.37 20.31 9.07
CA GLU A 198 11.56 20.54 9.90
C GLU A 198 12.15 19.20 10.36
N THR A 199 12.79 18.44 9.47
CA THR A 199 13.44 17.17 9.84
C THR A 199 14.54 17.35 10.88
N SER A 200 15.21 18.50 10.87
CA SER A 200 16.25 18.91 11.82
C SER A 200 15.74 19.94 12.83
N MET A 201 16.65 20.37 13.70
CA MET A 201 16.47 21.56 14.54
C MET A 201 16.10 22.79 13.67
N PRO A 202 15.25 23.71 14.16
CA PRO A 202 14.94 24.93 13.43
C PRO A 202 16.18 25.75 13.09
N ASP A 203 16.18 26.44 11.95
CA ASP A 203 17.34 27.19 11.44
C ASP A 203 17.87 28.23 12.44
N PHE A 204 16.97 28.90 13.18
CA PHE A 204 17.37 29.90 14.19
C PHE A 204 18.21 29.28 15.32
N ALA A 205 17.92 28.02 15.67
CA ALA A 205 18.64 27.32 16.72
C ALA A 205 19.97 26.75 16.18
N PHE A 206 20.00 26.30 14.92
CA PHE A 206 21.25 25.90 14.25
C PHE A 206 22.24 27.07 14.11
N GLY A 207 21.74 28.25 13.73
CA GLY A 207 22.54 29.47 13.65
C GLY A 207 23.19 29.87 14.98
N SER A 208 22.49 29.63 16.10
CA SER A 208 23.01 29.93 17.45
C SER A 208 24.15 28.98 17.91
N ILE A 209 24.29 27.81 17.28
CA ILE A 209 25.34 26.82 17.57
C ILE A 209 26.58 27.06 16.69
N THR A 210 26.36 27.48 15.44
CA THR A 210 27.41 27.53 14.39
C THR A 210 27.97 28.93 14.12
N SER A 211 27.31 29.99 14.56
CA SER A 211 27.71 31.37 14.27
C SER A 211 27.86 32.22 15.53
N LYS A 212 28.44 33.43 15.40
CA LYS A 212 28.49 34.46 16.47
C LYS A 212 27.11 35.08 16.76
N ALA A 213 26.02 34.51 16.26
CA ALA A 213 24.67 34.95 16.57
C ALA A 213 24.39 34.82 18.08
N PRO A 214 23.46 35.63 18.63
CA PRO A 214 23.08 35.53 20.02
C PRO A 214 22.63 34.11 20.36
N LYS A 215 23.13 33.57 21.48
CA LYS A 215 22.67 32.28 22.00
C LYS A 215 21.17 32.37 22.27
N VAL A 216 20.38 31.60 21.53
CA VAL A 216 18.94 31.46 21.77
C VAL A 216 18.76 30.40 22.86
N PRO A 217 17.92 30.61 23.89
CA PRO A 217 17.62 29.60 24.90
C PRO A 217 16.72 28.49 24.32
N PHE A 218 17.24 27.74 23.36
CA PHE A 218 16.54 26.65 22.69
C PHE A 218 16.85 25.31 23.39
N ASN A 219 15.81 24.58 23.79
CA ASN A 219 15.95 23.26 24.38
C ASN A 219 15.65 22.18 23.32
N VAL A 220 16.72 21.61 22.77
CA VAL A 220 16.66 20.55 21.74
C VAL A 220 15.90 19.32 22.23
N GLU A 221 16.12 18.90 23.48
CA GLU A 221 15.46 17.73 24.05
C GLU A 221 13.95 17.91 24.13
N LYS A 222 13.49 19.08 24.61
CA LYS A 222 12.05 19.40 24.66
C LYS A 222 11.44 19.49 23.26
N PHE A 223 12.16 20.06 22.30
CA PHE A 223 11.70 20.11 20.90
C PHE A 223 11.55 18.71 20.31
N THR A 224 12.57 17.85 20.43
CA THR A 224 12.54 16.46 19.95
C THR A 224 11.43 15.67 20.64
N HIS A 225 11.24 15.84 21.95
CA HIS A 225 10.16 15.22 22.70
C HIS A 225 8.78 15.63 22.17
N ASN A 226 8.51 16.93 22.04
CA ASN A 226 7.22 17.43 21.56
C ASN A 226 6.94 16.95 20.13
N LYS A 227 7.96 16.96 19.26
CA LYS A 227 7.83 16.48 17.89
C LYS A 227 7.51 14.98 17.84
N THR A 228 8.17 14.19 18.68
CA THR A 228 7.90 12.75 18.85
C THR A 228 6.45 12.51 19.29
N MET A 229 5.98 13.22 20.30
CA MET A 229 4.59 13.13 20.78
C MET A 229 3.59 13.56 19.70
N ALA A 230 3.91 14.56 18.89
CA ALA A 230 3.05 14.98 17.79
C ALA A 230 2.92 13.90 16.70
N VAL A 231 4.00 13.19 16.37
CA VAL A 231 3.96 12.04 15.43
C VAL A 231 3.07 10.92 15.99
N VAL A 232 3.28 10.55 17.26
CA VAL A 232 2.46 9.49 17.90
C VAL A 232 0.99 9.90 17.96
N GLN A 233 0.70 11.15 18.31
CA GLN A 233 -0.67 11.66 18.34
C GLN A 233 -1.33 11.65 16.96
N ALA A 234 -0.59 12.01 15.90
CA ALA A 234 -1.08 11.95 14.53
C ALA A 234 -1.42 10.51 14.12
N CYS A 235 -0.64 9.54 14.58
CA CYS A 235 -0.77 8.13 14.22
C CYS A 235 -1.50 7.26 15.24
N LYS A 236 -2.07 7.85 16.30
CA LYS A 236 -2.71 7.11 17.41
C LYS A 236 -3.78 6.12 16.97
N LYS A 237 -4.45 6.37 15.84
CA LYS A 237 -5.50 5.49 15.29
C LYS A 237 -4.94 4.21 14.67
N ILE A 238 -3.70 4.25 14.19
CA ILE A 238 -3.04 3.10 13.58
C ILE A 238 -1.88 2.58 14.41
N GLY A 239 -1.53 3.20 15.54
CA GLY A 239 -0.46 2.73 16.40
C GLY A 239 0.96 2.88 15.84
N TRP A 240 1.19 3.60 14.74
CA TRP A 240 2.53 3.71 14.17
C TRP A 240 3.46 4.51 15.09
N ARG A 241 4.56 3.88 15.50
CA ARG A 241 5.53 4.40 16.49
C ARG A 241 6.72 5.15 15.88
N GLY A 242 6.78 5.26 14.55
CA GLY A 242 7.86 5.94 13.86
C GLY A 242 9.24 5.31 14.07
N ARG A 243 9.40 3.99 13.97
CA ARG A 243 10.70 3.28 14.16
C ARG A 243 11.41 3.59 15.49
N ASN A 244 10.69 3.48 16.61
CA ASN A 244 11.24 3.73 17.95
C ASN A 244 11.73 5.18 18.15
N ILE A 245 11.15 6.15 17.43
CA ILE A 245 11.30 7.58 17.79
C ILE A 245 10.86 7.80 19.26
N LEU A 246 9.92 6.99 19.74
CA LEU A 246 9.63 6.83 21.16
C LEU A 246 10.84 6.21 21.87
N ALA A 247 11.72 7.06 22.40
CA ALA A 247 12.72 6.60 23.35
C ALA A 247 12.02 6.02 24.59
N PRO A 248 12.54 4.93 25.20
CA PRO A 248 11.94 4.31 26.39
C PRO A 248 11.69 5.26 27.57
N LYS A 249 12.37 6.42 27.59
CA LYS A 249 12.17 7.48 28.58
C LYS A 249 10.84 8.24 28.45
N PHE A 250 10.08 8.06 27.38
CA PHE A 250 8.87 8.86 27.07
C PHE A 250 7.56 8.08 27.11
N THR A 251 7.61 6.74 27.18
CA THR A 251 6.42 5.87 27.17
C THR A 251 6.62 4.72 28.14
N THR A 252 5.52 4.20 28.68
CA THR A 252 5.55 2.93 29.42
C THR A 252 5.63 1.77 28.44
N GLU A 253 6.19 0.64 28.87
CA GLU A 253 6.22 -0.60 28.08
C GLU A 253 4.80 -1.03 27.68
N TYR A 254 3.84 -0.89 28.60
CA TYR A 254 2.42 -1.12 28.32
C TYR A 254 1.90 -0.29 27.14
N TYR A 255 2.18 1.02 27.14
CA TYR A 255 1.70 1.90 26.06
C TYR A 255 2.41 1.61 24.74
N ASP A 256 3.70 1.25 24.78
CA ASP A 256 4.45 0.85 23.60
C ASP A 256 3.87 -0.41 22.95
N LEU A 257 3.49 -1.41 23.75
CA LEU A 257 2.82 -2.61 23.28
C LEU A 257 1.40 -2.35 22.76
N HIS A 258 0.67 -1.45 23.41
CA HIS A 258 -0.64 -1.04 22.91
C HIS A 258 -0.54 -0.43 21.50
N LEU A 259 0.43 0.46 21.27
CA LEU A 259 0.67 1.02 19.94
C LEU A 259 1.14 -0.06 18.94
N PHE A 260 1.99 -0.99 19.37
CA PHE A 260 2.39 -2.13 18.55
C PHE A 260 1.17 -2.94 18.07
N PHE A 261 0.26 -3.34 18.96
CA PHE A 261 -0.93 -4.11 18.56
C PHE A 261 -1.90 -3.31 17.70
N LEU A 262 -2.05 -2.00 17.92
CA LEU A 262 -2.83 -1.14 17.02
C LEU A 262 -2.23 -1.12 15.60
N PHE A 263 -0.91 -1.16 15.48
CA PHE A 263 -0.25 -1.22 14.18
C PHE A 263 -0.37 -2.59 13.52
N GLU A 264 -0.25 -3.68 14.28
CA GLU A 264 -0.55 -5.02 13.78
C GLU A 264 -2.00 -5.14 13.31
N PHE A 265 -2.94 -4.56 14.07
CA PHE A 265 -4.36 -4.50 13.69
C PHE A 265 -4.56 -3.77 12.36
N PHE A 266 -3.99 -2.56 12.23
CA PHE A 266 -4.08 -1.79 10.98
C PHE A 266 -3.51 -2.56 9.78
N LYS A 267 -2.36 -3.22 9.93
CA LYS A 267 -1.77 -4.03 8.86
C LYS A 267 -2.64 -5.22 8.49
N ALA A 268 -3.21 -5.91 9.48
CA ALA A 268 -4.10 -7.05 9.26
C ALA A 268 -5.36 -6.62 8.51
N GLU A 269 -5.99 -5.52 8.92
CA GLU A 269 -7.15 -4.91 8.26
C GLU A 269 -6.85 -4.48 6.82
N LEU A 270 -5.74 -3.75 6.62
CA LEU A 270 -5.33 -3.30 5.28
C LEU A 270 -5.04 -4.48 4.36
N ARG A 271 -4.34 -5.50 4.85
CA ARG A 271 -4.07 -6.74 4.10
C ARG A 271 -5.37 -7.46 3.75
N ASN A 272 -6.31 -7.54 4.68
CA ASN A 272 -7.59 -8.21 4.46
C ASN A 272 -8.43 -7.47 3.40
N SER A 273 -8.53 -6.13 3.49
CA SER A 273 -9.15 -5.28 2.47
C SER A 273 -8.54 -5.54 1.08
N ILE A 274 -7.21 -5.57 0.98
CA ILE A 274 -6.52 -5.87 -0.28
C ILE A 274 -6.85 -7.28 -0.79
N LEU A 275 -6.86 -8.27 0.09
CA LEU A 275 -7.13 -9.66 -0.28
C LEU A 275 -8.57 -9.86 -0.77
N VAL A 276 -9.54 -9.19 -0.15
CA VAL A 276 -10.95 -9.20 -0.58
C VAL A 276 -11.08 -8.64 -1.99
N SER A 277 -10.55 -7.43 -2.25
CA SER A 277 -10.56 -6.83 -3.59
C SER A 277 -9.78 -7.68 -4.62
N LEU A 278 -8.69 -8.31 -4.22
CA LEU A 278 -7.93 -9.20 -5.09
C LEU A 278 -8.73 -10.44 -5.49
N ASN A 279 -9.42 -11.07 -4.53
CA ASN A 279 -10.29 -12.21 -4.80
C ASN A 279 -11.49 -11.83 -5.69
N GLU A 280 -12.03 -10.62 -5.53
CA GLU A 280 -13.02 -10.08 -6.45
C GLU A 280 -12.46 -9.93 -7.88
N ALA A 281 -11.26 -9.37 -8.03
CA ALA A 281 -10.60 -9.25 -9.32
C ALA A 281 -10.40 -10.63 -10.00
N ILE A 282 -9.99 -11.62 -9.21
CA ILE A 282 -9.79 -13.00 -9.66
C ILE A 282 -11.12 -13.64 -10.06
N ALA A 283 -12.20 -13.42 -9.32
CA ALA A 283 -13.52 -13.94 -9.67
C ALA A 283 -14.05 -13.35 -10.99
N ARG A 284 -13.82 -12.05 -11.23
CA ARG A 284 -14.16 -11.39 -12.50
C ARG A 284 -13.33 -11.94 -13.67
N ALA A 285 -12.02 -12.08 -13.49
CA ALA A 285 -11.15 -12.68 -14.50
C ALA A 285 -11.51 -14.16 -14.76
N GLY A 286 -11.81 -14.91 -13.70
CA GLY A 286 -12.23 -16.31 -13.71
C GLY A 286 -13.51 -16.53 -14.49
N SER A 287 -14.51 -15.67 -14.29
CA SER A 287 -15.76 -15.69 -15.07
C SER A 287 -15.52 -15.58 -16.58
N LYS A 288 -14.49 -14.83 -17.01
CA LYS A 288 -14.15 -14.65 -18.42
C LYS A 288 -13.22 -15.73 -18.99
N LEU A 289 -12.36 -16.30 -18.15
CA LEU A 289 -11.36 -17.32 -18.52
C LEU A 289 -11.82 -18.75 -18.24
N GLY A 290 -12.96 -18.95 -17.59
CA GLY A 290 -13.53 -20.26 -17.29
C GLY A 290 -12.88 -20.97 -16.10
N PHE A 291 -12.52 -20.23 -15.03
CA PHE A 291 -12.03 -20.81 -13.78
C PHE A 291 -12.65 -20.16 -12.54
N GLU A 292 -12.60 -20.87 -11.42
CA GLU A 292 -12.95 -20.36 -10.10
C GLU A 292 -11.79 -20.60 -9.13
N ALA A 293 -11.44 -19.57 -8.36
CA ALA A 293 -10.40 -19.68 -7.33
C ALA A 293 -10.53 -18.55 -6.30
N VAL A 294 -10.21 -18.89 -5.05
CA VAL A 294 -10.08 -17.94 -3.94
C VAL A 294 -8.69 -18.10 -3.33
N ILE A 295 -7.94 -17.00 -3.25
CA ILE A 295 -6.66 -16.94 -2.54
C ILE A 295 -6.91 -16.92 -1.03
N THR A 296 -6.16 -17.74 -0.32
CA THR A 296 -6.07 -17.75 1.15
C THR A 296 -4.63 -17.60 1.60
N ILE A 297 -4.40 -16.88 2.70
CA ILE A 297 -3.08 -16.71 3.30
C ILE A 297 -3.09 -17.33 4.71
N LYS A 298 -2.05 -18.09 5.04
CA LYS A 298 -1.85 -18.72 6.36
C LYS A 298 -0.45 -18.42 6.90
N GLY A 299 -0.28 -18.55 8.21
CA GLY A 299 1.01 -18.35 8.89
C GLY A 299 1.32 -16.88 9.20
N ILE A 300 0.28 -16.06 9.32
CA ILE A 300 0.34 -14.65 9.77
C ILE A 300 -0.72 -14.45 10.87
N PRO A 301 -0.48 -13.55 11.83
CA PRO A 301 -1.49 -13.16 12.81
C PRO A 301 -2.78 -12.68 12.14
N THR A 302 -3.90 -13.19 12.61
CA THR A 302 -5.26 -12.79 12.26
C THR A 302 -5.73 -11.64 13.16
N LEU A 303 -6.88 -11.04 12.84
CA LEU A 303 -7.48 -10.02 13.69
C LEU A 303 -7.83 -10.57 15.08
N SER A 304 -8.34 -11.81 15.13
CA SER A 304 -8.64 -12.49 16.39
C SER A 304 -7.39 -12.65 17.26
N ASP A 305 -6.26 -13.08 16.67
CA ASP A 305 -5.00 -13.22 17.41
C ASP A 305 -4.55 -11.88 18.04
N ILE A 306 -4.80 -10.77 17.34
CA ILE A 306 -4.46 -9.41 17.80
C ILE A 306 -5.42 -8.92 18.89
N GLU A 307 -6.71 -9.21 18.76
CA GLU A 307 -7.72 -8.90 19.77
C GLU A 307 -7.45 -9.68 21.07
N ASP A 308 -7.11 -10.96 20.96
CA ASP A 308 -6.74 -11.80 22.10
C ASP A 308 -5.46 -11.26 22.78
N SER A 309 -4.44 -10.90 21.99
CA SER A 309 -3.21 -10.30 22.51
C SER A 309 -3.47 -8.96 23.24
N ASN A 310 -4.34 -8.11 22.70
CA ASN A 310 -4.73 -6.85 23.33
C ASN A 310 -5.50 -7.07 24.64
N LYS A 311 -6.38 -8.08 24.68
CA LYS A 311 -7.12 -8.44 25.89
C LYS A 311 -6.18 -8.94 26.98
N MET A 312 -5.25 -9.83 26.64
CA MET A 312 -4.23 -10.32 27.57
C MET A 312 -3.33 -9.20 28.10
N LEU A 313 -2.95 -8.24 27.24
CA LEU A 313 -2.22 -7.04 27.66
C LEU A 313 -3.01 -6.23 28.69
N ALA A 314 -4.31 -6.01 28.45
CA ALA A 314 -5.17 -5.23 29.34
C ALA A 314 -5.41 -5.93 30.70
N GLU A 315 -5.43 -7.26 30.72
CA GLU A 315 -5.59 -8.06 31.94
C GLU A 315 -4.31 -8.14 32.77
N GLY A 316 -3.13 -7.97 32.17
CA GLY A 316 -1.84 -7.97 32.87
C GLY A 316 -1.39 -9.34 33.39
N ASN A 317 -1.98 -10.43 32.88
CA ASN A 317 -1.79 -11.79 33.39
C ASN A 317 -0.74 -12.61 32.62
N CYS A 318 0.08 -11.98 31.78
CA CYS A 318 1.09 -12.65 30.95
C CYS A 318 2.36 -11.81 30.81
N GLU A 319 3.46 -12.45 30.46
CA GLU A 319 4.70 -11.73 30.19
C GLU A 319 4.65 -11.05 28.81
N PHE A 320 5.25 -9.87 28.69
CA PHE A 320 5.26 -9.12 27.43
C PHE A 320 5.88 -9.89 26.26
N LEU A 321 6.86 -10.76 26.52
CA LEU A 321 7.46 -11.58 25.48
C LEU A 321 6.47 -12.61 24.90
N GLU A 322 5.60 -13.17 25.73
CA GLU A 322 4.57 -14.13 25.31
C GLU A 322 3.58 -13.48 24.33
N LEU A 323 3.27 -12.20 24.57
CA LEU A 323 2.37 -11.41 23.72
C LEU A 323 2.95 -11.10 22.34
N ILE A 324 4.28 -10.94 22.21
CA ILE A 324 4.92 -10.51 20.96
C ILE A 324 5.37 -11.70 20.11
N ASN A 325 5.65 -12.86 20.71
CA ASN A 325 6.14 -14.06 20.02
C ASN A 325 5.37 -14.47 18.74
N PRO A 326 4.02 -14.38 18.67
CA PRO A 326 3.30 -14.70 17.44
C PRO A 326 3.64 -13.80 16.24
N TYR A 327 4.15 -12.59 16.53
CA TYR A 327 4.41 -11.53 15.56
C TYR A 327 5.86 -11.49 15.08
N LEU A 328 6.81 -12.00 15.87
CA LEU A 328 8.21 -12.21 15.50
C LEU A 328 8.33 -13.28 14.41
#